data_AF-A0A968JML8-F1
#
_entry.id   AF-A0A968JML8-F1
#
_cell.length_a   1.000
_cell.length_b   1.000
_cell.length_c   1.000
_cell.angle_alpha   90.00
_cell.angle_beta   90.00
_cell.angle_gamma   90.00
#
_symmetry.space_group_name_H-M   'P 1'
#
loop_
_entity.id
_entity.type
_entity.pdbx_description
1 polymer ?
#
loop_
_entity_poly.entity_id
_entity_poly.type
_entity_poly.pdbx_seq_one_letter_code
_entity_poly.pdbx_strand_id
1 'polypeptide(L)' 'MMLKKKLTIGKRTGSFNGMPENRTFSVVVVNSGKATGVEIAPNPDKTISYSGEEIVVQL' A
#
# COMPACT_ATOMS: atom_id res chain seq x y z
N MET A 1 7.50 -5.88 -24.07
CA MET A 1 7.41 -4.57 -23.38
C MET A 1 6.84 -4.83 -21.98
N MET A 2 7.60 -4.63 -20.90
CA MET A 2 7.07 -4.83 -19.54
C MET A 2 6.23 -3.62 -19.13
N LEU A 3 4.96 -3.86 -18.80
CA LEU A 3 4.05 -2.82 -18.28
C LEU A 3 4.51 -2.42 -16.87
N LYS A 4 4.94 -1.16 -16.71
CA LYS A 4 5.21 -0.56 -15.40
C LYS A 4 3.89 -0.30 -14.68
N LYS A 5 3.54 -1.15 -13.70
CA LYS A 5 2.31 -1.00 -12.91
C LYS A 5 2.53 0.00 -11.77
N LYS A 6 1.51 0.79 -11.43
CA LYS A 6 1.60 1.74 -10.31
C LYS A 6 0.46 1.48 -9.34
N LEU A 7 0.74 1.71 -8.06
CA LEU A 7 -0.27 1.80 -7.01
C LEU A 7 -0.33 3.24 -6.54
N THR A 8 -1.54 3.80 -6.53
CA THR A 8 -1.81 5.12 -5.95
C THR A 8 -2.55 4.92 -4.64
N ILE A 9 -2.01 5.46 -3.55
CA ILE A 9 -2.74 5.67 -2.30
C ILE A 9 -3.15 7.15 -2.33
N GLY A 10 -4.41 7.42 -2.67
CA GLY A 10 -4.90 8.77 -2.90
C GLY A 10 -4.93 9.64 -1.64
N LYS A 11 -5.15 10.95 -1.80
CA LYS A 11 -5.32 11.89 -0.68
C LYS A 11 -6.53 11.50 0.18
N ARG A 12 -6.40 11.54 1.50
CA ARG A 12 -7.48 11.28 2.46
C ARG A 12 -8.46 12.45 2.45
N THR A 13 -9.75 12.15 2.30
CA THR A 13 -10.84 13.14 2.37
C THR A 13 -11.73 12.87 3.56
N GLY A 14 -11.93 13.89 4.40
CA GLY A 14 -12.67 13.79 5.66
C GLY A 14 -11.78 13.44 6.86
N SER A 15 -12.34 13.65 8.05
CA SER A 15 -11.69 13.37 9.34
C SER A 15 -12.73 13.15 10.43
N PHE A 16 -12.31 12.51 11.53
CA PHE A 16 -13.11 12.35 12.74
C PHE A 16 -12.22 12.46 13.97
N ASN A 17 -12.81 12.75 15.13
CA ASN A 17 -12.07 12.90 16.38
C ASN A 17 -11.40 11.56 16.77
N GLY A 18 -10.10 11.59 17.02
CA GLY A 18 -9.29 10.40 17.31
C GLY A 18 -8.79 9.65 16.08
N MET A 19 -9.01 10.15 14.86
CA MET A 19 -8.45 9.53 13.65
C MET A 19 -6.91 9.63 13.66
N PRO A 20 -6.17 8.51 13.56
CA PRO A 20 -4.73 8.55 13.41
C PRO A 20 -4.32 9.26 12.13
N GLU A 21 -3.49 10.29 12.26
CA GLU A 21 -3.01 11.10 11.13
C GLU A 21 -2.12 10.27 10.19
N ASN A 22 -1.24 9.46 10.77
CA ASN A 22 -0.29 8.62 10.05
C ASN A 22 -0.71 7.14 10.06
N ARG A 23 -0.54 6.47 8.93
CA ARG A 23 -0.76 5.04 8.74
C ARG A 23 0.45 4.40 8.06
N THR A 24 0.71 3.14 8.39
CA THR A 24 1.71 2.34 7.68
C THR A 24 0.97 1.28 6.87
N PHE A 25 1.26 1.21 5.57
CA PHE A 25 0.72 0.20 4.67
C PHE A 25 1.81 -0.77 4.23
N SER A 26 1.59 -2.05 4.51
CA SER A 26 2.38 -3.15 3.96
C SER A 26 1.74 -3.59 2.64
N VAL A 27 2.40 -3.35 1.51
CA VAL A 27 1.91 -3.69 0.17
C VAL A 27 2.50 -5.01 -0.28
N VAL A 28 1.64 -5.92 -0.72
CA VAL A 28 2.00 -7.25 -1.22
C VAL A 28 1.42 -7.43 -2.61
N VAL A 29 2.26 -7.76 -3.59
CA VAL A 29 1.86 -8.04 -4.97
C VAL A 29 1.80 -9.54 -5.18
N VAL A 30 0.60 -10.06 -5.40
CA VAL A 30 0.38 -11.47 -5.73
C VAL A 30 0.41 -11.64 -7.25
N ASN A 31 1.13 -12.68 -7.71
CA ASN A 31 1.19 -13.06 -9.11
C ASN A 31 1.45 -14.58 -9.24
N SER A 32 1.52 -15.10 -10.46
CA SER A 32 1.72 -16.53 -10.71
C SER A 32 3.00 -17.14 -10.10
N GLY A 33 4.01 -16.30 -9.81
CA GLY A 33 5.26 -16.72 -9.16
C GLY A 33 5.34 -16.39 -7.66
N LYS A 34 4.33 -15.74 -7.08
CA LYS A 34 4.30 -15.34 -5.67
C LYS A 34 2.89 -15.45 -5.09
N ALA A 35 2.62 -16.52 -4.35
CA ALA A 35 1.40 -16.73 -3.57
C ALA A 35 1.69 -16.50 -2.08
N THR A 36 0.77 -15.86 -1.34
CA THR A 36 0.98 -15.53 0.09
C THR A 36 -0.07 -16.11 1.03
N GLY A 37 -1.05 -16.84 0.50
CA GLY A 37 -2.18 -17.35 1.29
C GLY A 37 -3.06 -16.22 1.82
N VAL A 38 -3.85 -16.52 2.85
CA VAL A 38 -4.77 -15.56 3.53
C VAL A 38 -4.15 -14.91 4.77
N GLU A 39 -3.02 -15.42 5.23
CA GLU A 39 -2.32 -14.91 6.39
C GLU A 39 -1.62 -13.57 6.09
N ILE A 40 -1.29 -12.83 7.15
CA ILE A 40 -0.48 -11.62 7.01
C ILE A 40 0.88 -12.02 6.43
N ALA A 41 1.22 -11.47 5.27
CA ALA A 41 2.50 -11.75 4.63
C ALA A 41 3.65 -11.20 5.50
N PRO A 42 4.63 -12.03 5.91
CA PRO A 42 5.72 -11.58 6.77
C PRO A 42 6.68 -10.63 6.05
N ASN A 43 6.77 -10.74 4.72
CA ASN A 43 7.68 -9.96 3.87
C ASN A 43 6.87 -9.18 2.82
N PRO A 44 6.44 -7.95 3.13
CA PRO A 44 5.79 -7.10 2.15
C PRO A 44 6.78 -6.66 1.07
N ASP A 45 6.27 -6.43 -0.14
CA ASP A 45 7.07 -5.89 -1.24
C ASP A 45 7.43 -4.42 -1.02
N LYS A 46 6.57 -3.68 -0.30
CA LYS A 46 6.83 -2.30 0.13
C LYS A 46 6.16 -2.02 1.47
N THR A 47 6.78 -1.14 2.24
CA THR A 47 6.19 -0.52 3.44
C THR A 47 6.08 0.97 3.20
N ILE A 48 4.88 1.52 3.30
CA ILE A 48 4.58 2.93 2.97
C ILE A 48 4.08 3.64 4.22
N SER A 49 4.77 4.71 4.62
CA SER A 49 4.28 5.67 5.60
C SER A 49 3.38 6.69 4.90
N TYR A 50 2.12 6.77 5.32
CA TYR A 50 1.08 7.59 4.71
C TYR A 50 0.49 8.57 5.72
N SER A 51 0.65 9.86 5.45
CA SER A 51 0.17 10.95 6.32
C SER A 51 -1.23 11.46 5.97
N GLY A 52 -1.84 10.96 4.89
CA GLY A 52 -3.07 11.52 4.31
C GLY A 52 -2.86 12.20 2.96
N GLU A 53 -1.61 12.48 2.57
CA GLU A 53 -1.29 12.99 1.23
C GLU A 53 -1.10 11.87 0.22
N GLU A 54 -1.36 12.17 -1.05
CA GLU A 54 -1.25 11.18 -2.13
C GLU A 54 0.19 10.65 -2.26
N ILE A 55 0.30 9.33 -2.41
CA ILE A 55 1.56 8.65 -2.72
C ILE A 55 1.34 7.73 -3.92
N VAL A 56 2.23 7.86 -4.92
CA VAL A 56 2.29 6.96 -6.07
C VAL A 56 3.54 6.11 -5.97
N VAL A 57 3.38 4.79 -5.95
CA VAL A 57 4.50 3.84 -5.92
C VAL A 57 4.53 3.00 -7.18
N GLN A 58 5.75 2.77 -7.68
CA GLN A 58 6.01 1.86 -8.78
C GLN A 58 6.03 0.41 -8.26
N LEU A 59 5.13 -0.43 -8.77
CA LEU A 59 5.10 -1.86 -8.51
C LEU A 59 6.00 -2.63 -9.48
#